data_AF-A0A9X1JPS0-F1
#
_entry.id   AF-A0A9X1JPS0-F1
#
_cell.length_a   1.000
_cell.length_b   1.000
_cell.length_c   1.000
_cell.angle_alpha   90.00
_cell.angle_beta   90.00
_cell.angle_gamma   90.00
#
_symmetry.space_group_name_H-M   'P 1'
#
loop_
_entity.id
_entity.type
_entity.pdbx_description
1 polymer ?
#
loop_
_entity_poly.entity_id
_entity_poly.type
_entity_poly.pdbx_seq_one_letter_code
_entity_poly.pdbx_strand_id
1 'polypeptide(L)'
;MDKLKQANLYRSELIPVSGKLVERYNKCLKTLGFKQTKLKSFSIDGVGWSPEVAEEKKDVQYLNHGDANPHGIIISPLQKGKPVYLPFHSFDREMMQHIFRTHGRKINDITRDSAICIDFDQDIDVFYEPLDILKYDDVSITFRLIDNLGEKQKEQLRLVDKFRTGNNFIDENIHQELLDSAKTYGDLRNRDLNLHPLHFTTGSFYTRAFDGVYLLRDFIKPIVVFESKEAYKEAIKDTVHDVLIYHISQPELVHKLKDHIIIECDLEYMVKTPNYERIKKFELYRSLKETEHPIKEILNSKPLFKSYLNKIDIKARKQVMGVELYLDKLERSNAYKIEDMVDQSMYFALHHPHSSLSAEHRDLIHKLLVNISPKDVLFLYWYDKEQFYNSYDTWDDSFRDWVIETISNNI
;
A
#
# COMPACT_ATOMS: atom_id res chain seq x y z
N MET A 1 6.61 13.86 -13.08
CA MET A 1 6.51 12.39 -13.23
C MET A 1 7.39 11.73 -14.30
N ASP A 2 7.68 12.34 -15.46
CA ASP A 2 8.33 11.60 -16.58
C ASP A 2 9.73 11.04 -16.27
N LYS A 3 10.56 11.75 -15.50
CA LYS A 3 11.86 11.24 -15.06
C LYS A 3 11.75 9.94 -14.24
N LEU A 4 10.74 9.81 -13.37
CA LEU A 4 10.49 8.58 -12.59
C LEU A 4 10.07 7.43 -13.50
N LYS A 5 9.25 7.69 -14.53
CA LYS A 5 8.87 6.68 -15.53
C LYS A 5 10.08 6.17 -16.29
N GLN A 6 10.96 7.08 -16.74
CA GLN A 6 12.21 6.73 -17.44
C GLN A 6 13.16 5.91 -16.55
N ALA A 7 13.18 6.19 -15.24
CA ALA A 7 13.95 5.44 -14.26
C ALA A 7 13.28 4.12 -13.79
N ASN A 8 12.12 3.74 -14.35
CA ASN A 8 11.31 2.60 -13.90
C ASN A 8 10.86 2.66 -12.42
N LEU A 9 10.84 3.86 -11.83
CA LEU A 9 10.45 4.09 -10.44
C LEU A 9 8.95 4.42 -10.28
N TYR A 10 8.22 4.61 -11.39
CA TYR A 10 6.80 4.93 -11.37
C TYR A 10 5.97 3.86 -12.07
N ARG A 11 5.18 3.11 -11.28
CA ARG A 11 4.16 2.16 -11.78
C ARG A 11 4.65 1.20 -12.88
N SER A 12 5.91 0.75 -12.78
CA SER A 12 6.62 0.00 -13.82
C SER A 12 6.19 -1.47 -13.99
N GLU A 13 5.52 -2.05 -13.00
CA GLU A 13 5.14 -3.46 -12.99
C GLU A 13 3.65 -3.73 -13.28
N LEU A 14 2.91 -2.71 -13.74
CA LEU A 14 1.53 -2.89 -14.15
C LEU A 14 1.41 -3.86 -15.33
N ILE A 15 0.33 -4.63 -15.34
CA ILE A 15 0.03 -5.62 -16.38
C ILE A 15 -0.84 -4.95 -17.44
N PRO A 16 -0.41 -4.92 -18.72
CA PRO A 16 -1.23 -4.37 -19.78
C PRO A 16 -2.44 -5.26 -20.06
N VAL A 17 -3.60 -4.63 -20.19
CA VAL A 17 -4.91 -5.25 -20.45
C VAL A 17 -5.45 -4.70 -21.77
N SER A 18 -5.75 -5.59 -22.71
CA SER A 18 -6.30 -5.22 -24.02
C SER A 18 -7.18 -6.32 -24.61
N GLY A 19 -7.97 -5.97 -25.63
CA GLY A 19 -8.83 -6.91 -26.36
C GLY A 19 -9.84 -7.61 -25.43
N LYS A 20 -9.92 -8.94 -25.51
CA LYS A 20 -10.87 -9.75 -24.71
C LYS A 20 -10.71 -9.60 -23.20
N LEU A 21 -9.52 -9.24 -22.71
CA LEU A 21 -9.32 -9.04 -21.27
C LEU A 21 -10.08 -7.82 -20.74
N VAL A 22 -10.26 -6.79 -21.56
CA VAL A 22 -11.07 -5.62 -21.23
C VAL A 22 -12.54 -6.02 -21.05
N GLU A 23 -13.06 -6.89 -21.92
CA GLU A 23 -14.43 -7.40 -21.82
C GLU A 23 -14.62 -8.18 -20.51
N ARG A 24 -13.66 -9.05 -20.15
CA ARG A 24 -13.68 -9.79 -18.88
C ARG A 24 -13.62 -8.87 -17.67
N TYR A 25 -12.74 -7.88 -17.70
CA TYR A 25 -12.63 -6.89 -16.64
C TYR A 25 -13.93 -6.10 -16.47
N ASN A 26 -14.55 -5.67 -17.58
CA ASN A 26 -15.85 -5.01 -17.57
C ASN A 26 -17.01 -5.89 -17.09
N LYS A 27 -16.95 -7.21 -17.32
CA LYS A 27 -17.89 -8.16 -16.71
C LYS A 27 -17.69 -8.26 -15.20
N CYS A 28 -16.45 -8.26 -14.71
CA CYS A 28 -16.14 -8.24 -13.28
C CYS A 28 -16.69 -6.98 -12.63
N LEU A 29 -16.40 -5.79 -13.20
CA LEU A 29 -16.94 -4.52 -12.72
C LEU A 29 -18.46 -4.56 -12.59
N LYS A 30 -19.16 -5.03 -13.63
CA LYS A 30 -20.62 -5.15 -13.60
C LYS A 30 -21.12 -6.14 -12.54
N THR A 31 -20.43 -7.27 -12.38
CA THR A 31 -20.78 -8.30 -11.37
C THR A 31 -20.63 -7.78 -9.95
N LEU A 32 -19.62 -6.95 -9.72
CA LEU A 32 -19.37 -6.30 -8.44
C LEU A 32 -20.33 -5.13 -8.18
N GLY A 33 -21.03 -4.60 -9.20
CA GLY A 33 -21.94 -3.45 -9.05
C GLY A 33 -21.36 -2.12 -9.55
N PHE A 34 -20.15 -2.12 -10.10
CA PHE A 34 -19.49 -0.95 -10.66
C PHE A 34 -19.87 -0.69 -12.12
N LYS A 35 -19.75 0.58 -12.53
CA LYS A 35 -19.85 0.99 -13.93
C LYS A 35 -18.67 0.47 -14.74
N GLN A 36 -18.94 0.03 -15.96
CA GLN A 36 -17.93 -0.43 -16.92
C GLN A 36 -17.04 0.73 -17.38
N THR A 37 -15.76 0.45 -17.65
CA THR A 37 -14.83 1.39 -18.29
C THR A 37 -15.07 1.42 -19.81
N LYS A 38 -14.86 2.59 -20.41
CA LYS A 38 -14.91 2.78 -21.87
C LYS A 38 -13.53 2.65 -22.53
N LEU A 39 -12.46 2.45 -21.74
CA LEU A 39 -11.10 2.31 -22.24
C LEU A 39 -10.94 1.03 -23.05
N LYS A 40 -10.24 1.12 -24.18
CA LYS A 40 -9.91 -0.04 -25.04
C LYS A 40 -8.65 -0.79 -24.58
N SER A 41 -7.82 -0.13 -23.78
CA SER A 41 -6.61 -0.67 -23.18
C SER A 41 -6.24 0.14 -21.94
N PHE A 42 -5.76 -0.53 -20.91
CA PHE A 42 -5.29 0.05 -19.65
C PHE A 42 -4.35 -0.93 -18.97
N SER A 43 -3.80 -0.57 -17.81
CA SER A 43 -2.90 -1.44 -17.06
C SER A 43 -3.43 -1.68 -15.64
N ILE A 44 -3.27 -2.90 -15.12
CA ILE A 44 -3.73 -3.28 -13.78
C ILE A 44 -2.58 -3.68 -12.86
N ASP A 45 -2.78 -3.54 -11.56
CA ASP A 45 -1.85 -3.98 -10.53
C ASP A 45 -2.16 -5.40 -10.02
N GLY A 46 -1.52 -5.80 -8.90
CA GLY A 46 -1.71 -7.12 -8.31
C GLY A 46 -3.16 -7.44 -7.90
N VAL A 47 -3.91 -6.48 -7.36
CA VAL A 47 -5.30 -6.67 -6.92
C VAL A 47 -6.30 -6.48 -8.06
N GLY A 48 -5.86 -5.89 -9.17
CA GLY A 48 -6.68 -5.61 -10.35
C GLY A 48 -7.04 -4.13 -10.50
N TRP A 49 -6.53 -3.26 -9.63
CA TRP A 49 -6.75 -1.82 -9.72
C TRP A 49 -5.99 -1.23 -10.92
N SER A 50 -6.58 -0.23 -11.57
CA SER A 50 -6.00 0.44 -12.73
C SER A 50 -5.99 1.96 -12.53
N PRO A 51 -4.83 2.62 -12.69
CA PRO A 51 -4.76 4.07 -12.59
C PRO A 51 -5.51 4.78 -13.72
N GLU A 52 -5.52 4.22 -14.94
CA GLU A 52 -6.22 4.82 -16.08
C GLU A 52 -7.75 4.76 -15.90
N VAL A 53 -8.26 3.65 -15.35
CA VAL A 53 -9.69 3.52 -15.03
C VAL A 53 -10.08 4.43 -13.87
N ALA A 54 -9.20 4.59 -12.87
CA ALA A 54 -9.41 5.53 -11.77
C ALA A 54 -9.51 6.98 -12.27
N GLU A 55 -8.63 7.37 -13.20
CA GLU A 55 -8.66 8.69 -13.84
C GLU A 55 -9.93 8.90 -14.68
N GLU A 56 -10.33 7.91 -15.48
CA GLU A 56 -11.58 7.95 -16.26
C GLU A 56 -12.80 8.18 -15.35
N LYS A 57 -12.85 7.46 -14.22
CA LYS A 57 -13.97 7.50 -13.28
C LYS A 57 -13.92 8.69 -12.32
N LYS A 58 -12.79 9.40 -12.26
CA LYS A 58 -12.48 10.42 -11.23
C LYS A 58 -12.65 9.87 -9.82
N ASP A 59 -12.30 8.61 -9.64
CA ASP A 59 -12.43 7.88 -8.40
C ASP A 59 -11.22 6.96 -8.24
N VAL A 60 -10.36 7.32 -7.28
CA VAL A 60 -9.11 6.61 -7.01
C VAL A 60 -9.39 5.23 -6.44
N GLN A 61 -10.51 5.03 -5.74
CA GLN A 61 -10.87 3.79 -5.06
C GLN A 61 -12.09 3.12 -5.70
N TYR A 62 -12.24 3.23 -7.03
CA TYR A 62 -13.42 2.73 -7.76
C TYR A 62 -13.71 1.23 -7.63
N LEU A 63 -12.79 0.44 -7.06
CA LEU A 63 -12.98 -0.98 -6.76
C LEU A 63 -13.53 -1.22 -5.35
N ASN A 64 -13.86 -0.18 -4.60
CA ASN A 64 -14.41 -0.29 -3.26
C ASN A 64 -15.84 0.25 -3.22
N HIS A 65 -16.73 -0.41 -2.48
CA HIS A 65 -18.03 0.14 -2.13
C HIS A 65 -17.91 0.89 -0.80
N GLY A 66 -17.57 2.18 -0.88
CA GLY A 66 -17.19 2.97 0.28
C GLY A 66 -15.91 2.45 0.92
N ASP A 67 -15.72 2.76 2.20
CA ASP A 67 -14.48 2.44 2.92
C ASP A 67 -14.45 1.00 3.47
N ALA A 68 -15.60 0.36 3.64
CA ALA A 68 -15.70 -0.94 4.33
C ALA A 68 -15.63 -2.14 3.38
N ASN A 69 -15.84 -1.96 2.08
CA ASN A 69 -16.05 -3.09 1.16
C ASN A 69 -15.05 -3.05 -0.01
N PRO A 70 -13.78 -3.44 0.21
CA PRO A 70 -12.80 -3.55 -0.86
C PRO A 70 -13.03 -4.78 -1.73
N HIS A 71 -12.76 -4.64 -3.03
CA HIS A 71 -12.89 -5.74 -3.99
C HIS A 71 -11.62 -5.91 -4.82
N GLY A 72 -11.40 -7.13 -5.29
CA GLY A 72 -10.32 -7.49 -6.21
C GLY A 72 -10.83 -8.07 -7.51
N ILE A 73 -10.02 -7.96 -8.56
CA ILE A 73 -10.29 -8.57 -9.87
C ILE A 73 -9.03 -9.30 -10.33
N ILE A 74 -9.13 -10.62 -10.52
CA ILE A 74 -8.09 -11.42 -11.17
C ILE A 74 -8.54 -11.79 -12.58
N ILE A 75 -7.84 -11.26 -13.58
CA ILE A 75 -8.04 -11.61 -15.00
C ILE A 75 -6.86 -12.37 -15.60
N SER A 76 -5.72 -12.45 -14.90
CA SER A 76 -4.50 -13.05 -15.43
C SER A 76 -3.64 -13.69 -14.34
N PRO A 77 -2.97 -14.83 -14.61
CA PRO A 77 -2.00 -15.41 -13.68
C PRO A 77 -0.77 -14.52 -13.48
N LEU A 78 -0.53 -13.56 -14.38
CA LEU A 78 0.57 -12.60 -14.29
C LEU A 78 0.44 -11.66 -13.08
N GLN A 79 -0.75 -11.54 -12.47
CA GLN A 79 -0.97 -10.79 -11.23
C GLN A 79 -0.26 -11.42 -10.02
N LYS A 80 0.17 -12.69 -10.14
CA LYS A 80 0.91 -13.37 -9.08
C LYS A 80 2.21 -12.63 -8.76
N GLY A 81 2.33 -12.18 -7.50
CA GLY A 81 3.53 -11.52 -6.98
C GLY A 81 3.72 -10.08 -7.44
N LYS A 82 2.75 -9.51 -8.15
CA LYS A 82 2.79 -8.11 -8.57
C LYS A 82 2.54 -7.15 -7.42
N PRO A 83 3.14 -5.95 -7.46
CA PRO A 83 2.87 -4.93 -6.45
C PRO A 83 1.40 -4.50 -6.49
N VAL A 84 0.86 -4.21 -5.31
CA VAL A 84 -0.40 -3.49 -5.14
C VAL A 84 -0.02 -2.03 -4.95
N TYR A 85 -0.35 -1.18 -5.92
CA TYR A 85 0.14 0.21 -5.91
C TYR A 85 -0.69 1.12 -5.02
N LEU A 86 -1.96 0.78 -4.84
CA LEU A 86 -2.89 1.53 -4.04
C LEU A 86 -3.62 0.60 -3.05
N PRO A 87 -2.89 0.00 -2.10
CA PRO A 87 -3.52 -0.84 -1.08
C PRO A 87 -4.44 0.03 -0.22
N PHE A 88 -5.65 -0.45 0.03
CA PHE A 88 -6.57 0.15 0.98
C PHE A 88 -6.15 -0.22 2.41
N HIS A 89 -5.71 -1.46 2.63
CA HIS A 89 -5.07 -1.91 3.88
C HIS A 89 -3.61 -2.29 3.66
N SER A 90 -2.75 -2.09 4.67
CA SER A 90 -1.34 -2.49 4.60
C SER A 90 -1.12 -3.98 4.31
N PHE A 91 -2.08 -4.84 4.65
CA PHE A 91 -2.04 -6.28 4.43
C PHE A 91 -2.67 -6.73 3.09
N ASP A 92 -3.22 -5.84 2.25
CA ASP A 92 -3.85 -6.22 0.97
C ASP A 92 -2.89 -7.02 0.07
N ARG A 93 -1.60 -6.65 0.10
CA ARG A 93 -0.55 -7.36 -0.64
C ARG A 93 -0.39 -8.80 -0.14
N GLU A 94 -0.46 -9.02 1.17
CA GLU A 94 -0.32 -10.33 1.79
C GLU A 94 -1.55 -11.20 1.51
N MET A 95 -2.75 -10.63 1.55
CA MET A 95 -3.96 -11.32 1.13
C MET A 95 -3.85 -11.82 -0.32
N MET A 96 -3.39 -10.97 -1.24
CA MET A 96 -3.17 -11.38 -2.62
C MET A 96 -2.12 -12.50 -2.73
N GLN A 97 -1.02 -12.41 -1.99
CA GLN A 97 -0.02 -13.49 -1.95
C GLN A 97 -0.61 -14.79 -1.40
N HIS A 98 -1.43 -14.73 -0.36
CA HIS A 98 -2.12 -15.86 0.24
C HIS A 98 -3.06 -16.53 -0.77
N ILE A 99 -3.87 -15.75 -1.48
CA ILE A 99 -4.76 -16.22 -2.57
C ILE A 99 -3.97 -16.97 -3.63
N PHE A 100 -2.89 -16.38 -4.16
CA PHE A 100 -2.09 -17.03 -5.21
C PHE A 100 -1.27 -18.22 -4.71
N ARG A 101 -0.91 -18.26 -3.43
CA ARG A 101 -0.24 -19.41 -2.81
C ARG A 101 -1.17 -20.61 -2.70
N THR A 102 -2.41 -20.37 -2.28
CA THR A 102 -3.42 -21.43 -2.07
C THR A 102 -4.07 -21.87 -3.38
N HIS A 103 -4.51 -20.92 -4.22
CA HIS A 103 -5.34 -21.18 -5.40
C HIS A 103 -4.62 -20.99 -6.73
N GLY A 104 -3.31 -20.73 -6.76
CA GLY A 104 -2.59 -20.31 -7.96
C GLY A 104 -2.74 -21.23 -9.19
N ARG A 105 -2.80 -22.55 -8.98
CA ARG A 105 -3.04 -23.51 -10.09
C ARG A 105 -4.44 -23.37 -10.68
N LYS A 106 -5.45 -23.20 -9.82
CA LYS A 106 -6.86 -23.02 -10.22
C LYS A 106 -7.06 -21.67 -10.89
N ILE A 107 -6.49 -20.62 -10.33
CA ILE A 107 -6.50 -19.27 -10.92
C ILE A 107 -5.93 -19.31 -12.35
N ASN A 108 -4.79 -19.98 -12.53
CA ASN A 108 -4.18 -20.11 -13.87
C ASN A 108 -5.09 -20.84 -14.86
N ASP A 109 -5.82 -21.87 -14.44
CA ASP A 109 -6.75 -22.55 -15.34
C ASP A 109 -8.00 -21.70 -15.63
N ILE A 110 -8.62 -21.12 -14.60
CA ILE A 110 -9.85 -20.30 -14.70
C ILE A 110 -9.62 -19.06 -15.57
N THR A 111 -8.48 -18.38 -15.41
CA THR A 111 -8.18 -17.12 -16.12
C THR A 111 -7.86 -17.29 -17.61
N ARG A 112 -7.76 -18.53 -18.12
CA ARG A 112 -7.60 -18.81 -19.57
C ARG A 112 -8.79 -18.27 -20.36
N ASP A 113 -9.99 -18.57 -19.89
CA ASP A 113 -11.25 -18.30 -20.56
C ASP A 113 -12.18 -17.38 -19.75
N SER A 114 -11.96 -17.26 -18.43
CA SER A 114 -12.79 -16.48 -17.50
C SER A 114 -11.98 -15.46 -16.68
N ALA A 115 -12.61 -14.89 -15.66
CA ALA A 115 -12.03 -13.98 -14.67
C ALA A 115 -12.69 -14.21 -13.30
N ILE A 116 -12.01 -13.78 -12.24
CA ILE A 116 -12.39 -13.99 -10.85
C ILE A 116 -12.58 -12.63 -10.19
N CYS A 117 -13.76 -12.39 -9.63
CA CYS A 117 -14.02 -11.31 -8.69
C CYS A 117 -13.68 -11.82 -7.28
N ILE A 118 -13.04 -10.97 -6.49
CA ILE A 118 -12.73 -11.22 -5.08
C ILE A 118 -13.51 -10.23 -4.26
N ASP A 119 -14.21 -10.73 -3.24
CA ASP A 119 -14.82 -9.89 -2.22
C ASP A 119 -14.01 -10.09 -0.94
N PHE A 120 -13.53 -8.98 -0.39
CA PHE A 120 -12.89 -8.96 0.93
C PHE A 120 -13.97 -8.51 1.91
N ASP A 121 -14.48 -9.45 2.70
CA ASP A 121 -15.54 -9.22 3.68
C ASP A 121 -14.93 -9.24 5.09
N GLN A 122 -15.28 -8.26 5.90
CA GLN A 122 -14.78 -8.14 7.28
C GLN A 122 -15.89 -8.18 8.30
N ASP A 123 -17.07 -8.65 7.88
CA ASP A 123 -18.30 -8.65 8.66
C ASP A 123 -18.69 -7.21 9.10
N ILE A 124 -18.31 -6.21 8.30
CA ILE A 124 -18.62 -4.79 8.49
C ILE A 124 -19.30 -4.28 7.22
N ASP A 125 -20.62 -4.10 7.27
CA ASP A 125 -21.38 -3.58 6.13
C ASP A 125 -20.97 -2.14 5.77
N VAL A 126 -20.90 -1.29 6.79
CA VAL A 126 -20.62 0.15 6.69
C VAL A 126 -19.98 0.62 7.99
N PHE A 127 -19.00 1.52 7.89
CA PHE A 127 -18.46 2.24 9.04
C PHE A 127 -19.40 3.38 9.46
N TYR A 128 -19.75 3.45 10.74
CA TYR A 128 -20.55 4.54 11.31
C TYR A 128 -19.68 5.50 12.11
N GLU A 129 -18.69 4.98 12.84
CA GLU A 129 -17.80 5.74 13.71
C GLU A 129 -16.33 5.37 13.44
N PRO A 130 -15.37 6.30 13.61
CA PRO A 130 -13.95 6.02 13.35
C PRO A 130 -13.36 4.84 14.11
N LEU A 131 -13.88 4.53 15.30
CA LEU A 131 -13.42 3.41 16.12
C LEU A 131 -14.07 2.07 15.75
N ASP A 132 -15.03 2.03 14.80
CA ASP A 132 -15.52 0.78 14.23
C ASP A 132 -14.40 -0.04 13.59
N ILE A 133 -13.29 0.61 13.23
CA ILE A 133 -12.07 -0.07 12.78
C ILE A 133 -11.52 -1.08 13.80
N LEU A 134 -11.82 -0.92 15.09
CA LEU A 134 -11.37 -1.83 16.12
C LEU A 134 -12.00 -3.23 15.97
N LYS A 135 -13.18 -3.33 15.34
CA LYS A 135 -13.90 -4.59 15.08
C LYS A 135 -13.24 -5.47 14.01
N TYR A 136 -12.25 -4.93 13.33
CA TYR A 136 -11.66 -5.51 12.13
C TYR A 136 -10.65 -6.61 12.49
N ASP A 137 -11.08 -7.84 12.76
CA ASP A 137 -10.17 -8.91 13.21
C ASP A 137 -9.81 -9.89 12.11
N ASP A 138 -10.81 -10.44 11.42
CA ASP A 138 -10.64 -11.41 10.35
C ASP A 138 -11.23 -10.89 9.04
N VAL A 139 -10.56 -11.19 7.93
CA VAL A 139 -11.06 -10.94 6.57
C VAL A 139 -11.42 -12.27 5.93
N SER A 140 -12.69 -12.44 5.59
CA SER A 140 -13.21 -13.51 4.77
C SER A 140 -13.07 -13.16 3.29
N ILE A 141 -12.22 -13.90 2.59
CA ILE A 141 -11.94 -13.74 1.17
C ILE A 141 -12.82 -14.70 0.39
N THR A 142 -13.80 -14.18 -0.34
CA THR A 142 -14.70 -14.98 -1.18
C THR A 142 -14.45 -14.73 -2.66
N PHE A 143 -14.81 -15.71 -3.49
CA PHE A 143 -14.51 -15.70 -4.92
C PHE A 143 -15.78 -15.88 -5.74
N ARG A 144 -15.99 -15.01 -6.72
CA ARG A 144 -17.08 -15.11 -7.70
C ARG A 144 -16.52 -15.20 -9.12
N LEU A 145 -16.92 -16.24 -9.84
CA LEU A 145 -16.55 -16.43 -11.24
C LEU A 145 -17.51 -15.65 -12.14
N ILE A 146 -17.00 -14.96 -13.16
CA ILE A 146 -17.85 -14.30 -14.14
C ILE A 146 -18.73 -15.32 -14.89
N ASP A 147 -19.88 -14.84 -15.38
CA ASP A 147 -20.87 -15.63 -16.13
C ASP A 147 -21.41 -16.86 -15.36
N ASN A 148 -21.24 -16.91 -14.02
CA ASN A 148 -21.63 -18.02 -13.16
C ASN A 148 -21.08 -19.37 -13.63
N LEU A 149 -19.81 -19.41 -14.05
CA LEU A 149 -19.16 -20.59 -14.62
C LEU A 149 -19.31 -21.85 -13.73
N GLY A 150 -19.33 -21.69 -12.40
CA GLY A 150 -19.58 -22.79 -11.47
C GLY A 150 -20.98 -23.39 -11.57
N GLU A 151 -22.03 -22.56 -11.73
CA GLU A 151 -23.39 -23.05 -11.95
C GLU A 151 -23.52 -23.69 -13.34
N LYS A 152 -22.84 -23.14 -14.35
CA LYS A 152 -22.79 -23.75 -15.69
C LYS A 152 -22.08 -25.09 -15.72
N GLN A 153 -21.05 -25.27 -14.90
CA GLN A 153 -20.43 -26.58 -14.71
C GLN A 153 -21.41 -27.58 -14.07
N LYS A 154 -22.15 -27.18 -13.02
CA LYS A 154 -23.18 -28.03 -12.40
C LYS A 154 -24.26 -28.43 -13.40
N GLU A 155 -24.70 -27.50 -14.24
CA GLU A 155 -25.66 -27.74 -15.33
C GLU A 155 -25.10 -28.75 -16.34
N GLN A 156 -23.85 -28.58 -16.79
CA GLN A 156 -23.20 -29.50 -17.73
C GLN A 156 -23.03 -30.91 -17.12
N LEU A 157 -22.69 -31.03 -15.85
CA LEU A 157 -22.60 -32.32 -15.15
C LEU A 157 -23.98 -33.00 -15.05
N ARG A 158 -25.05 -32.24 -14.74
CA ARG A 158 -26.42 -32.76 -14.76
C ARG A 158 -26.84 -33.26 -16.14
N LEU A 159 -26.45 -32.56 -17.20
CA LEU A 159 -26.70 -33.01 -18.59
C LEU A 159 -25.94 -34.30 -18.90
N VAL A 160 -24.69 -34.44 -18.43
CA VAL A 160 -23.90 -35.67 -18.57
C VAL A 160 -24.54 -36.83 -17.79
N ASP A 161 -25.01 -36.59 -16.57
CA ASP A 161 -25.70 -37.61 -15.77
C ASP A 161 -27.03 -38.02 -16.42
N LYS A 162 -27.80 -37.05 -16.93
CA LYS A 162 -29.02 -37.29 -17.72
C LYS A 162 -28.71 -38.14 -18.94
N PHE A 163 -27.66 -37.81 -19.70
CA PHE A 163 -27.19 -38.57 -20.87
C PHE A 163 -26.81 -40.02 -20.51
N ARG A 164 -26.15 -40.22 -19.36
CA ARG A 164 -25.74 -41.55 -18.87
C ARG A 164 -26.87 -42.38 -18.27
N THR A 165 -28.04 -41.80 -18.03
CA THR A 165 -29.16 -42.48 -17.37
C THR A 165 -30.05 -43.19 -18.40
N GLY A 166 -30.22 -44.50 -18.26
CA GLY A 166 -31.12 -45.31 -19.09
C GLY A 166 -30.71 -45.30 -20.57
N ASN A 167 -31.67 -45.04 -21.46
CA ASN A 167 -31.45 -45.00 -22.92
C ASN A 167 -31.26 -43.56 -23.45
N ASN A 168 -31.04 -42.58 -22.59
CA ASN A 168 -30.92 -41.17 -22.99
C ASN A 168 -29.73 -40.89 -23.93
N PHE A 169 -28.78 -41.81 -24.04
CA PHE A 169 -27.64 -41.73 -24.96
C PHE A 169 -28.00 -41.81 -26.45
N ILE A 170 -29.26 -42.14 -26.80
CA ILE A 170 -29.75 -42.10 -28.19
C ILE A 170 -30.57 -40.83 -28.48
N ASP A 171 -30.88 -40.02 -27.46
CA ASP A 171 -31.68 -38.81 -27.63
C ASP A 171 -30.83 -37.68 -28.22
N GLU A 172 -31.07 -37.39 -29.51
CA GLU A 172 -30.38 -36.33 -30.25
C GLU A 172 -30.58 -34.94 -29.62
N ASN A 173 -31.67 -34.71 -28.88
CA ASN A 173 -31.87 -33.43 -28.19
C ASN A 173 -30.87 -33.25 -27.05
N ILE A 174 -30.58 -34.31 -26.29
CA ILE A 174 -29.59 -34.27 -25.21
C ILE A 174 -28.17 -34.10 -25.79
N HIS A 175 -27.90 -34.70 -26.96
CA HIS A 175 -26.64 -34.46 -27.66
C HIS A 175 -26.49 -32.98 -28.04
N GLN A 176 -27.55 -32.37 -28.57
CA GLN A 176 -27.56 -30.98 -28.96
C GLN A 176 -27.39 -30.04 -27.75
N GLU A 177 -28.10 -30.29 -26.64
CA GLU A 177 -27.93 -29.57 -25.37
C GLU A 177 -26.47 -29.62 -24.87
N LEU A 178 -25.83 -30.79 -24.90
CA LEU A 178 -24.43 -30.97 -24.51
C LEU A 178 -23.47 -30.24 -25.46
N LEU A 179 -23.69 -30.34 -26.77
CA LEU A 179 -22.86 -29.68 -27.79
C LEU A 179 -22.95 -28.16 -27.68
N ASP A 180 -24.14 -27.61 -27.47
CA ASP A 180 -24.34 -26.17 -27.34
C ASP A 180 -23.71 -25.65 -26.05
N SER A 181 -23.90 -26.37 -24.93
CA SER A 181 -23.20 -26.09 -23.68
C SER A 181 -21.68 -26.05 -23.86
N ALA A 182 -21.11 -27.06 -24.53
CA ALA A 182 -19.66 -27.15 -24.77
C ALA A 182 -19.14 -26.07 -25.72
N LYS A 183 -19.90 -25.68 -26.76
CA LYS A 183 -19.52 -24.60 -27.68
C LYS A 183 -19.54 -23.23 -27.02
N THR A 184 -20.51 -22.97 -26.14
CA THR A 184 -20.66 -21.67 -25.48
C THR A 184 -19.69 -21.50 -24.32
N TYR A 185 -19.51 -22.52 -23.48
CA TYR A 185 -18.78 -22.42 -22.21
C TYR A 185 -17.49 -23.24 -22.15
N GLY A 186 -17.18 -24.01 -23.20
CA GLY A 186 -16.11 -25.00 -23.19
C GLY A 186 -16.48 -26.29 -22.47
N ASP A 187 -15.54 -27.24 -22.45
CA ASP A 187 -15.68 -28.47 -21.67
C ASP A 187 -15.25 -28.22 -20.22
N LEU A 188 -16.24 -28.21 -19.32
CA LEU A 188 -16.04 -27.95 -17.90
C LEU A 188 -15.97 -29.23 -17.06
N ARG A 189 -16.20 -30.41 -17.65
CA ARG A 189 -16.40 -31.67 -16.91
C ARG A 189 -15.26 -32.03 -15.97
N ASN A 190 -14.03 -31.75 -16.39
CA ASN A 190 -12.80 -32.10 -15.66
C ASN A 190 -12.09 -30.88 -15.03
N ARG A 191 -12.71 -29.70 -15.06
CA ARG A 191 -12.10 -28.48 -14.53
C ARG A 191 -12.36 -28.34 -13.04
N ASP A 192 -11.35 -28.00 -12.27
CA ASP A 192 -11.52 -27.67 -10.85
C ASP A 192 -11.74 -26.16 -10.71
N LEU A 193 -13.02 -25.77 -10.68
CA LEU A 193 -13.44 -24.37 -10.53
C LEU A 193 -13.70 -23.99 -9.07
N ASN A 194 -13.45 -24.89 -8.11
CA ASN A 194 -13.82 -24.68 -6.72
C ASN A 194 -12.76 -23.85 -5.98
N LEU A 195 -13.06 -22.56 -5.80
CA LEU A 195 -12.29 -21.65 -4.97
C LEU A 195 -13.00 -21.53 -3.61
N HIS A 196 -12.57 -22.34 -2.63
CA HIS A 196 -13.10 -22.23 -1.27
C HIS A 196 -12.70 -20.88 -0.66
N PRO A 197 -13.56 -20.29 0.20
CA PRO A 197 -13.24 -19.07 0.93
C PRO A 197 -11.95 -19.23 1.74
N LEU A 198 -11.19 -18.14 1.84
CA LEU A 198 -9.99 -18.08 2.69
C LEU A 198 -10.24 -17.11 3.84
N HIS A 199 -9.59 -17.33 4.96
CA HIS A 199 -9.63 -16.41 6.10
C HIS A 199 -8.24 -15.83 6.33
N PHE A 200 -8.18 -14.54 6.60
CA PHE A 200 -6.96 -13.81 6.90
C PHE A 200 -7.13 -13.04 8.20
N THR A 201 -6.42 -13.45 9.25
CA THR A 201 -6.41 -12.77 10.53
C THR A 201 -5.47 -11.58 10.48
N THR A 202 -5.95 -10.42 10.92
CA THR A 202 -5.21 -9.16 10.90
C THR A 202 -4.55 -8.88 12.25
N GLY A 203 -3.33 -8.34 12.20
CA GLY A 203 -2.61 -7.84 13.37
C GLY A 203 -2.69 -6.32 13.45
N SER A 204 -1.55 -5.67 13.67
CA SER A 204 -1.44 -4.22 13.50
C SER A 204 -1.44 -3.84 12.02
N PHE A 205 -2.18 -2.80 11.61
CA PHE A 205 -2.29 -2.42 10.20
C PHE A 205 -2.55 -0.92 9.99
N TYR A 206 -2.43 -0.48 8.73
CA TYR A 206 -2.87 0.82 8.24
C TYR A 206 -4.06 0.64 7.30
N THR A 207 -5.06 1.52 7.38
CA THR A 207 -6.15 1.62 6.41
C THR A 207 -6.28 3.04 5.85
N ARG A 208 -6.87 3.16 4.67
CA ARG A 208 -7.27 4.45 4.08
C ARG A 208 -8.65 4.92 4.55
N ALA A 209 -9.43 4.09 5.24
CA ALA A 209 -10.71 4.52 5.79
C ALA A 209 -10.53 5.78 6.66
N PHE A 210 -11.52 6.66 6.68
CA PHE A 210 -11.47 7.91 7.44
C PHE A 210 -10.24 8.80 7.13
N ASP A 211 -9.81 8.78 5.87
CA ASP A 211 -8.63 9.50 5.37
C ASP A 211 -7.30 9.12 6.05
N GLY A 212 -7.17 7.88 6.51
CA GLY A 212 -5.91 7.32 7.00
C GLY A 212 -5.91 7.05 8.50
N VAL A 213 -5.84 5.77 8.86
CA VAL A 213 -5.80 5.30 10.26
C VAL A 213 -4.79 4.18 10.42
N TYR A 214 -3.94 4.28 11.43
CA TYR A 214 -3.09 3.19 11.92
C TYR A 214 -3.72 2.57 13.15
N LEU A 215 -3.81 1.24 13.17
CA LEU A 215 -4.24 0.45 14.32
C LEU A 215 -3.09 -0.44 14.76
N LEU A 216 -2.63 -0.24 15.99
CA LEU A 216 -1.52 -0.98 16.61
C LEU A 216 -2.07 -1.80 17.78
N ARG A 217 -2.21 -3.13 17.60
CA ARG A 217 -2.86 -4.03 18.57
C ARG A 217 -1.91 -4.74 19.52
N ASP A 218 -0.69 -5.01 19.11
CA ASP A 218 0.24 -5.92 19.82
C ASP A 218 1.00 -5.26 20.99
N PHE A 219 0.35 -4.35 21.69
CA PHE A 219 0.94 -3.53 22.75
C PHE A 219 0.07 -3.55 24.01
N ILE A 220 0.60 -3.05 25.14
CA ILE A 220 -0.08 -3.05 26.45
C ILE A 220 -1.51 -2.49 26.36
N LYS A 221 -1.71 -1.50 25.49
CA LYS A 221 -3.01 -0.92 25.16
C LYS A 221 -3.01 -0.60 23.66
N PRO A 222 -4.07 -0.92 22.89
CA PRO A 222 -4.10 -0.63 21.47
C PRO A 222 -3.95 0.86 21.21
N ILE A 223 -3.18 1.20 20.18
CA ILE A 223 -2.94 2.59 19.77
C ILE A 223 -3.59 2.81 18.41
N VAL A 224 -4.45 3.82 18.33
CA VAL A 224 -5.09 4.29 17.10
C VAL A 224 -4.51 5.65 16.73
N VAL A 225 -3.92 5.75 15.55
CA VAL A 225 -3.34 7.00 15.04
C VAL A 225 -4.11 7.46 13.81
N PHE A 226 -4.68 8.66 13.89
CA PHE A 226 -5.44 9.28 12.82
C PHE A 226 -4.58 10.29 12.03
N GLU A 227 -4.63 10.21 10.71
CA GLU A 227 -4.06 11.23 9.82
C GLU A 227 -5.02 12.43 9.67
N SER A 228 -6.33 12.18 9.68
CA SER A 228 -7.36 13.21 9.62
C SER A 228 -7.67 13.83 10.98
N LYS A 229 -7.66 15.17 11.01
CA LYS A 229 -8.09 15.95 12.18
C LYS A 229 -9.58 15.80 12.48
N GLU A 230 -10.40 15.54 11.46
CA GLU A 230 -11.85 15.42 11.63
C GLU A 230 -12.19 14.08 12.28
N ALA A 231 -11.67 12.99 11.71
CA ALA A 231 -11.82 11.64 12.27
C ALA A 231 -11.26 11.55 13.69
N TYR A 232 -10.08 12.15 13.94
CA TYR A 232 -9.48 12.23 15.28
C TYR A 232 -10.42 12.89 16.30
N LYS A 233 -11.02 14.04 15.96
CA LYS A 233 -11.92 14.77 16.86
C LYS A 233 -13.19 14.01 17.19
N GLU A 234 -13.66 13.17 16.28
CA GLU A 234 -14.81 12.32 16.53
C GLU A 234 -14.41 11.14 17.41
N ALA A 235 -13.28 10.48 17.11
CA ALA A 235 -12.78 9.33 17.85
C ALA A 235 -12.52 9.63 19.34
N ILE A 236 -11.99 10.81 19.69
CA ILE A 236 -11.70 11.18 21.09
C ILE A 236 -12.96 11.42 21.94
N LYS A 237 -14.16 11.49 21.34
CA LYS A 237 -15.41 11.61 22.09
C LYS A 237 -15.87 10.26 22.66
N ASP A 238 -15.39 9.18 22.06
CA ASP A 238 -15.65 7.84 22.55
C ASP A 238 -14.93 7.62 23.88
N THR A 239 -15.68 7.16 24.87
CA THR A 239 -15.18 6.79 26.21
C THR A 239 -15.45 5.33 26.54
N VAL A 240 -15.99 4.58 25.58
CA VAL A 240 -16.37 3.18 25.69
C VAL A 240 -15.16 2.29 25.42
N HIS A 241 -14.36 2.62 24.41
CA HIS A 241 -13.21 1.84 24.01
C HIS A 241 -11.97 2.17 24.84
N ASP A 242 -11.35 1.15 25.43
CA ASP A 242 -10.09 1.29 26.17
C ASP A 242 -8.89 1.30 25.20
N VAL A 243 -8.74 2.38 24.43
CA VAL A 243 -7.64 2.57 23.46
C VAL A 243 -6.90 3.90 23.64
N LEU A 244 -5.68 3.99 23.12
CA LEU A 244 -4.91 5.23 23.07
C LEU A 244 -5.12 5.88 21.70
N ILE A 245 -5.63 7.11 21.68
CA ILE A 245 -5.99 7.81 20.43
C ILE A 245 -5.06 9.00 20.23
N TYR A 246 -4.37 9.04 19.10
CA TYR A 246 -3.47 10.13 18.73
C TYR A 246 -3.79 10.68 17.34
N HIS A 247 -3.50 11.95 17.15
CA HIS A 247 -3.36 12.52 15.81
C HIS A 247 -1.90 12.43 15.39
N ILE A 248 -1.61 12.15 14.11
CA ILE A 248 -0.24 11.92 13.61
C ILE A 248 0.73 13.08 13.89
N SER A 249 0.22 14.31 13.99
CA SER A 249 1.03 15.51 14.26
C SER A 249 1.34 15.75 15.75
N GLN A 250 0.82 14.94 16.67
CA GLN A 250 1.01 15.12 18.10
C GLN A 250 2.40 14.60 18.52
N PRO A 251 3.27 15.44 19.10
CA PRO A 251 4.58 14.99 19.61
C PRO A 251 4.48 13.85 20.62
N GLU A 252 3.42 13.80 21.41
CA GLU A 252 3.14 12.79 22.44
C GLU A 252 3.10 11.38 21.86
N LEU A 253 2.72 11.23 20.59
CA LEU A 253 2.71 9.96 19.89
C LEU A 253 4.12 9.34 19.87
N VAL A 254 5.13 10.09 19.44
CA VAL A 254 6.51 9.59 19.33
C VAL A 254 7.07 9.19 20.70
N HIS A 255 6.77 9.98 21.74
CA HIS A 255 7.14 9.63 23.11
C HIS A 255 6.48 8.31 23.52
N LYS A 256 5.19 8.13 23.21
CA LYS A 256 4.47 6.90 23.56
C LYS A 256 5.01 5.67 22.83
N LEU A 257 5.29 5.80 21.53
CA LEU A 257 5.89 4.73 20.73
C LEU A 257 7.27 4.32 21.29
N LYS A 258 8.06 5.28 21.77
CA LYS A 258 9.37 5.03 22.40
C LYS A 258 9.21 4.36 23.77
N ASP A 259 8.31 4.85 24.62
CA ASP A 259 8.04 4.29 25.95
C ASP A 259 7.56 2.84 25.87
N HIS A 260 6.83 2.49 24.80
CA HIS A 260 6.34 1.15 24.51
C HIS A 260 7.33 0.27 23.75
N ILE A 261 8.58 0.75 23.52
CA ILE A 261 9.64 0.01 22.83
C ILE A 261 9.21 -0.40 21.41
N ILE A 262 8.38 0.42 20.77
CA ILE A 262 7.94 0.26 19.37
C ILE A 262 8.99 0.85 18.44
N ILE A 263 9.56 1.98 18.86
CA ILE A 263 10.62 2.69 18.14
C ILE A 263 11.80 2.94 19.06
N GLU A 264 12.97 3.08 18.47
CA GLU A 264 14.19 3.46 19.17
C GLU A 264 14.98 4.48 18.34
N CYS A 265 15.92 5.18 18.99
CA CYS A 265 16.81 6.13 18.34
C CYS A 265 18.10 6.23 19.14
N ASP A 266 19.18 5.67 18.60
CA ASP A 266 20.55 5.86 19.10
C ASP A 266 21.27 6.85 18.18
N LEU A 267 21.49 8.07 18.66
CA LEU A 267 22.11 9.12 17.86
C LEU A 267 23.57 8.83 17.50
N GLU A 268 24.35 8.20 18.38
CA GLU A 268 25.77 7.90 18.14
C GLU A 268 25.94 6.85 17.03
N TYR A 269 24.99 5.91 16.97
CA TYR A 269 24.87 4.97 15.88
C TYR A 269 24.32 5.65 14.61
N MET A 270 23.22 6.39 14.73
CA MET A 270 22.49 6.96 13.59
C MET A 270 23.35 7.90 12.73
N VAL A 271 24.22 8.73 13.33
CA VAL A 271 25.10 9.63 12.56
C VAL A 271 26.07 8.92 11.61
N LYS A 272 26.30 7.62 11.81
CA LYS A 272 27.15 6.78 10.96
C LYS A 272 26.38 6.10 9.83
N THR A 273 25.06 6.22 9.81
CA THR A 273 24.19 5.51 8.85
C THR A 273 23.98 6.31 7.56
N PRO A 274 23.75 5.63 6.42
CA PRO A 274 23.34 6.30 5.18
C PRO A 274 22.01 7.05 5.31
N ASN A 275 21.12 6.62 6.23
CA ASN A 275 19.85 7.28 6.51
C ASN A 275 20.07 8.72 7.03
N TYR A 276 20.89 8.88 8.06
CA TYR A 276 21.22 10.21 8.59
C TYR A 276 21.79 11.14 7.52
N GLU A 277 22.71 10.64 6.69
CA GLU A 277 23.27 11.43 5.58
C GLU A 277 22.20 11.89 4.57
N ARG A 278 21.21 11.05 4.25
CA ARG A 278 20.09 11.44 3.37
C ARG A 278 19.22 12.52 4.02
N ILE A 279 18.83 12.32 5.29
CA ILE A 279 18.03 13.30 6.06
C ILE A 279 18.78 14.64 6.15
N LYS A 280 20.07 14.61 6.46
CA LYS A 280 20.92 15.80 6.55
C LYS A 280 20.99 16.56 5.22
N LYS A 281 21.13 15.84 4.11
CA LYS A 281 21.11 16.44 2.75
C LYS A 281 19.75 17.04 2.42
N PHE A 282 18.65 16.39 2.82
CA PHE A 282 17.31 16.92 2.67
C PHE A 282 17.10 18.21 3.48
N GLU A 283 17.58 18.27 4.72
CA GLU A 283 17.51 19.49 5.54
C GLU A 283 18.32 20.64 4.97
N LEU A 284 19.51 20.34 4.43
CA LEU A 284 20.29 21.35 3.72
C LEU A 284 19.50 21.87 2.53
N TYR A 285 18.99 20.98 1.67
CA TYR A 285 18.20 21.32 0.49
C TYR A 285 17.06 22.29 0.83
N ARG A 286 16.26 21.98 1.86
CA ARG A 286 15.14 22.84 2.31
C ARG A 286 15.57 24.23 2.75
N SER A 287 16.82 24.39 3.15
CA SER A 287 17.40 25.66 3.63
C SER A 287 18.09 26.46 2.52
N LEU A 288 18.34 25.86 1.35
CA LEU A 288 18.98 26.54 0.24
C LEU A 288 18.04 27.55 -0.40
N LYS A 289 18.56 28.74 -0.69
CA LYS A 289 17.90 29.79 -1.47
C LYS A 289 18.85 30.19 -2.59
N GLU A 290 18.33 30.31 -3.81
CA GLU A 290 19.05 30.78 -5.02
C GLU A 290 20.46 30.19 -5.18
N THR A 291 20.56 29.01 -5.82
CA THR A 291 21.81 28.27 -5.95
C THR A 291 22.50 28.51 -7.29
N GLU A 292 23.78 28.87 -7.27
CA GLU A 292 24.64 28.96 -8.48
C GLU A 292 24.94 27.60 -9.12
N HIS A 293 24.93 26.51 -8.34
CA HIS A 293 25.21 25.15 -8.79
C HIS A 293 23.92 24.30 -8.76
N PRO A 294 23.82 23.25 -9.59
CA PRO A 294 22.72 22.29 -9.49
C PRO A 294 22.66 21.64 -8.10
N ILE A 295 21.46 21.53 -7.52
CA ILE A 295 21.25 20.97 -6.18
C ILE A 295 21.86 19.58 -6.04
N LYS A 296 21.72 18.74 -7.06
CA LYS A 296 22.36 17.42 -7.11
C LYS A 296 23.87 17.46 -6.87
N GLU A 297 24.58 18.41 -7.47
CA GLU A 297 26.02 18.56 -7.28
C GLU A 297 26.35 19.07 -5.88
N ILE A 298 25.55 20.00 -5.35
CA ILE A 298 25.69 20.52 -4.00
C ILE A 298 25.58 19.39 -2.97
N LEU A 299 24.60 18.50 -3.13
CA LEU A 299 24.33 17.40 -2.19
C LEU A 299 25.31 16.23 -2.32
N ASN A 300 25.96 16.05 -3.48
CA ASN A 300 26.90 14.94 -3.71
C ASN A 300 28.36 15.33 -3.47
N SER A 301 28.74 16.59 -3.69
CA SER A 301 30.11 17.07 -3.57
C SER A 301 30.42 17.60 -2.17
N LYS A 302 31.36 16.97 -1.44
CA LYS A 302 31.77 17.41 -0.10
C LYS A 302 32.21 18.90 -0.05
N PRO A 303 33.02 19.42 -0.99
CA PRO A 303 33.36 20.85 -1.03
C PRO A 303 32.15 21.76 -1.21
N LEU A 304 31.24 21.44 -2.14
CA LEU A 304 30.05 22.26 -2.39
C LEU A 304 29.10 22.22 -1.19
N PHE A 305 28.85 21.04 -0.63
CA PHE A 305 28.03 20.88 0.58
C PHE A 305 28.53 21.82 1.71
N LYS A 306 29.84 21.80 1.99
CA LYS A 306 30.45 22.68 2.99
C LYS A 306 30.35 24.17 2.63
N SER A 307 30.53 24.52 1.36
CA SER A 307 30.40 25.90 0.88
C SER A 307 28.98 26.42 1.13
N TYR A 308 27.96 25.68 0.69
CA TYR A 308 26.56 26.07 0.84
C TYR A 308 26.08 26.04 2.29
N LEU A 309 26.58 25.11 3.12
CA LEU A 309 26.35 25.11 4.56
C LEU A 309 26.85 26.40 5.25
N ASN A 310 27.91 27.00 4.73
CA ASN A 310 28.43 28.28 5.23
C ASN A 310 27.70 29.50 4.66
N LYS A 311 27.00 29.36 3.52
CA LYS A 311 26.19 30.43 2.90
C LYS A 311 24.82 30.58 3.57
N ILE A 312 24.26 29.52 4.16
CA ILE A 312 22.98 29.60 4.91
C ILE A 312 23.16 30.28 6.27
N ASP A 313 22.05 30.82 6.79
CA ASP A 313 22.03 31.50 8.08
C ASP A 313 22.32 30.57 9.25
N ILE A 314 22.69 31.15 10.39
CA ILE A 314 23.14 30.39 11.55
C ILE A 314 22.04 29.49 12.16
N LYS A 315 20.77 29.86 12.04
CA LYS A 315 19.64 29.06 12.54
C LYS A 315 19.49 27.82 11.65
N ALA A 316 19.45 28.00 10.34
CA ALA A 316 19.39 26.89 9.39
C ALA A 316 20.61 25.97 9.49
N ARG A 317 21.82 26.52 9.67
CA ARG A 317 23.04 25.73 9.87
C ARG A 317 22.97 24.87 11.13
N LYS A 318 22.46 25.42 12.24
CA LYS A 318 22.24 24.66 13.48
C LYS A 318 21.19 23.56 13.30
N GLN A 319 20.17 23.76 12.47
CA GLN A 319 19.20 22.71 12.15
C GLN A 319 19.86 21.56 11.37
N VAL A 320 20.61 21.84 10.30
CA VAL A 320 21.30 20.81 9.50
C VAL A 320 22.33 20.02 10.32
N MET A 321 23.06 20.70 11.20
CA MET A 321 24.16 20.11 11.99
C MET A 321 23.73 19.74 13.42
N GLY A 322 22.44 19.78 13.73
CA GLY A 322 21.94 19.76 15.10
C GLY A 322 22.39 18.54 15.90
N VAL A 323 22.37 17.36 15.27
CA VAL A 323 22.75 16.09 15.91
C VAL A 323 24.25 16.02 16.19
N GLU A 324 25.09 16.37 15.22
CA GLU A 324 26.56 16.40 15.40
C GLU A 324 26.95 17.42 16.48
N LEU A 325 26.36 18.61 16.46
CA LEU A 325 26.59 19.64 17.47
C LEU A 325 26.14 19.20 18.88
N TYR A 326 25.07 18.40 18.96
CA TYR A 326 24.60 17.83 20.21
C TYR A 326 25.59 16.79 20.74
N LEU A 327 26.02 15.84 19.91
CA LEU A 327 27.00 14.81 20.28
C LEU A 327 28.35 15.42 20.71
N ASP A 328 28.89 16.37 19.95
CA ASP A 328 30.14 17.08 20.28
C ASP A 328 30.08 17.79 21.65
N LYS A 329 28.89 18.26 22.04
CA LYS A 329 28.68 18.91 23.34
C LYS A 329 28.43 17.92 24.45
N LEU A 330 27.76 16.81 24.16
CA LEU A 330 27.52 15.72 25.10
C LEU A 330 28.85 15.13 25.59
N GLU A 331 29.85 15.00 24.69
CA GLU A 331 31.22 14.61 25.05
C GLU A 331 31.88 15.55 26.08
N ARG A 332 31.45 16.82 26.14
CA ARG A 332 32.02 17.84 27.03
C ARG A 332 31.19 18.06 28.30
N SER A 333 29.87 17.89 28.25
CA SER A 333 28.98 18.09 29.38
C SER A 333 27.59 17.47 29.16
N ASN A 334 27.08 16.79 30.18
CA ASN A 334 25.73 16.20 30.20
C ASN A 334 24.61 17.20 30.50
N ALA A 335 24.91 18.50 30.58
CA ALA A 335 23.91 19.53 30.90
C ALA A 335 23.00 19.92 29.71
N TYR A 336 23.35 19.52 28.48
CA TYR A 336 22.58 19.86 27.28
C TYR A 336 21.48 18.85 27.03
N LYS A 337 20.24 19.32 26.85
CA LYS A 337 19.13 18.47 26.43
C LYS A 337 19.05 18.42 24.92
N ILE A 338 18.67 17.26 24.40
CA ILE A 338 18.46 17.03 22.97
C ILE A 338 17.40 17.98 22.39
N GLU A 339 16.32 18.21 23.14
CA GLU A 339 15.18 19.08 22.78
C GLU A 339 15.59 20.53 22.52
N ASP A 340 16.67 21.00 23.16
CA ASP A 340 17.17 22.37 23.02
C ASP A 340 18.07 22.55 21.79
N MET A 341 18.50 21.45 21.16
CA MET A 341 19.58 21.45 20.17
C MET A 341 19.20 20.82 18.83
N VAL A 342 18.38 19.78 18.85
CA VAL A 342 17.95 19.05 17.66
C VAL A 342 16.51 19.44 17.35
N ASP A 343 16.27 19.87 16.12
CA ASP A 343 14.91 20.16 15.65
C ASP A 343 14.01 18.92 15.83
N GLN A 344 12.83 19.11 16.41
CA GLN A 344 11.92 18.02 16.74
C GLN A 344 11.58 17.15 15.52
N SER A 345 11.34 17.77 14.37
CA SER A 345 11.03 17.01 13.15
C SER A 345 12.24 16.22 12.65
N MET A 346 13.45 16.74 12.83
CA MET A 346 14.68 15.98 12.54
C MET A 346 14.83 14.82 13.51
N TYR A 347 14.62 15.03 14.81
CA TYR A 347 14.66 13.95 15.80
C TYR A 347 13.67 12.83 15.49
N PHE A 348 12.44 13.18 15.11
CA PHE A 348 11.41 12.20 14.75
C PHE A 348 11.79 11.37 13.52
N ALA A 349 12.39 11.98 12.49
CA ALA A 349 12.85 11.26 11.30
C ALA A 349 14.01 10.29 11.57
N LEU A 350 14.71 10.43 12.70
CA LEU A 350 15.85 9.58 13.06
C LEU A 350 15.47 8.35 13.90
N HIS A 351 14.19 8.18 14.20
CA HIS A 351 13.72 6.96 14.84
C HIS A 351 13.62 5.83 13.83
N HIS A 352 13.78 4.60 14.33
CA HIS A 352 13.52 3.39 13.56
C HIS A 352 12.72 2.38 14.40
N PRO A 353 11.99 1.45 13.75
CA PRO A 353 11.26 0.41 14.47
C PRO A 353 12.21 -0.45 15.28
N HIS A 354 11.80 -0.80 16.51
CA HIS A 354 12.62 -1.62 17.38
C HIS A 354 12.85 -3.03 16.79
N SER A 355 14.03 -3.58 17.04
CA SER A 355 14.46 -4.88 16.50
C SER A 355 13.65 -6.09 17.00
N SER A 356 12.82 -5.94 18.03
CA SER A 356 11.92 -7.02 18.49
C SER A 356 10.69 -7.21 17.61
N LEU A 357 10.33 -6.22 16.78
CA LEU A 357 9.12 -6.28 15.94
C LEU A 357 9.30 -7.27 14.78
N SER A 358 8.19 -7.92 14.38
CA SER A 358 8.11 -8.73 13.16
C SER A 358 8.38 -7.86 11.92
N ALA A 359 8.77 -8.49 10.80
CA ALA A 359 9.03 -7.74 9.56
C ALA A 359 7.83 -6.88 9.12
N GLU A 360 6.62 -7.45 9.19
CA GLU A 360 5.36 -6.76 8.84
C GLU A 360 5.10 -5.55 9.74
N HIS A 361 5.30 -5.70 11.06
CA HIS A 361 5.15 -4.56 11.98
C HIS A 361 6.24 -3.51 11.77
N ARG A 362 7.48 -3.90 11.45
CA ARG A 362 8.54 -2.93 11.15
C ARG A 362 8.19 -2.09 9.91
N ASP A 363 7.65 -2.71 8.86
CA ASP A 363 7.24 -1.99 7.65
C ASP A 363 6.08 -1.01 7.94
N LEU A 364 5.11 -1.42 8.76
CA LEU A 364 4.02 -0.54 9.20
C LEU A 364 4.52 0.64 10.03
N ILE A 365 5.42 0.39 10.99
CA ILE A 365 5.98 1.45 11.84
C ILE A 365 6.90 2.37 11.03
N HIS A 366 7.65 1.85 10.06
CA HIS A 366 8.40 2.68 9.12
C HIS A 366 7.48 3.59 8.32
N LYS A 367 6.36 3.08 7.81
CA LYS A 367 5.34 3.92 7.17
C LYS A 367 4.84 5.01 8.11
N LEU A 368 4.48 4.68 9.36
CA LEU A 368 4.04 5.66 10.34
C LEU A 368 5.11 6.75 10.60
N LEU A 369 6.36 6.38 10.80
CA LEU A 369 7.46 7.31 11.07
C LEU A 369 7.72 8.26 9.89
N VAL A 370 7.68 7.74 8.66
CA VAL A 370 7.79 8.55 7.44
C VAL A 370 6.63 9.54 7.34
N ASN A 371 5.40 9.12 7.65
CA ASN A 371 4.24 9.99 7.61
C ASN A 371 4.30 11.08 8.71
N ILE A 372 4.87 10.77 9.87
CA ILE A 372 5.16 11.74 10.95
C ILE A 372 6.21 12.77 10.52
N SER A 373 7.32 12.34 9.89
CA SER A 373 8.40 13.23 9.45
C SER A 373 9.04 12.76 8.13
N PRO A 374 8.55 13.24 6.97
CA PRO A 374 8.97 12.78 5.66
C PRO A 374 10.28 13.45 5.21
N LYS A 375 11.40 13.14 5.88
CA LYS A 375 12.72 13.72 5.59
C LYS A 375 13.69 12.78 4.87
N ASP A 376 13.47 11.47 4.94
CA ASP A 376 14.26 10.50 4.17
C ASP A 376 13.52 10.14 2.87
N VAL A 377 14.00 10.69 1.76
CA VAL A 377 13.41 10.47 0.42
C VAL A 377 13.39 9.01 -0.01
N LEU A 378 14.32 8.18 0.47
CA LEU A 378 14.37 6.75 0.13
C LEU A 378 13.27 6.01 0.88
N PHE A 379 13.14 6.24 2.18
CA PHE A 379 12.11 5.61 2.99
C PHE A 379 10.72 6.11 2.62
N LEU A 380 10.60 7.39 2.25
CA LEU A 380 9.38 7.93 1.67
C LEU A 380 8.97 7.14 0.42
N TYR A 381 9.90 6.86 -0.49
CA TYR A 381 9.62 6.03 -1.67
C TYR A 381 9.27 4.56 -1.34
N TRP A 382 9.89 3.97 -0.32
CA TRP A 382 9.64 2.57 0.04
C TRP A 382 8.32 2.35 0.77
N TYR A 383 8.00 3.21 1.73
CA TYR A 383 6.90 2.99 2.68
C TYR A 383 5.66 3.84 2.39
N ASP A 384 5.79 5.00 1.73
CA ASP A 384 4.66 5.83 1.31
C ASP A 384 4.86 6.43 -0.10
N LYS A 385 4.65 5.58 -1.11
CA LYS A 385 4.76 5.98 -2.52
C LYS A 385 3.82 7.12 -2.90
N GLU A 386 2.65 7.22 -2.28
CA GLU A 386 1.69 8.27 -2.61
C GLU A 386 2.17 9.62 -2.10
N GLN A 387 2.56 9.71 -0.82
CA GLN A 387 3.16 10.91 -0.27
C GLN A 387 4.46 11.27 -1.00
N PHE A 388 5.26 10.27 -1.40
CA PHE A 388 6.44 10.47 -2.23
C PHE A 388 6.08 11.15 -3.56
N TYR A 389 5.13 10.61 -4.32
CA TYR A 389 4.75 11.16 -5.63
C TYR A 389 4.18 12.58 -5.51
N ASN A 390 3.33 12.82 -4.50
CA ASN A 390 2.79 14.15 -4.22
C ASN A 390 3.90 15.16 -3.89
N SER A 391 4.88 14.75 -3.08
CA SER A 391 6.03 15.60 -2.72
C SER A 391 6.96 15.83 -3.92
N TYR A 392 7.21 14.80 -4.71
CA TYR A 392 8.11 14.82 -5.88
C TYR A 392 7.69 15.86 -6.91
N ASP A 393 6.40 16.06 -7.12
CA ASP A 393 5.88 17.06 -8.06
C ASP A 393 6.11 18.51 -7.60
N THR A 394 6.42 18.74 -6.31
CA THR A 394 6.77 20.07 -5.78
C THR A 394 8.26 20.36 -5.82
N TRP A 395 9.10 19.34 -5.98
CA TRP A 395 10.56 19.48 -5.95
C TRP A 395 11.13 20.08 -7.23
N ASP A 396 12.25 20.80 -7.12
CA ASP A 396 12.97 21.32 -8.27
C ASP A 396 13.62 20.21 -9.10
N ASP A 397 13.94 20.55 -10.35
CA ASP A 397 14.38 19.58 -11.34
C ASP A 397 15.71 18.90 -11.00
N SER A 398 16.64 19.63 -10.35
CA SER A 398 17.94 19.10 -9.96
C SER A 398 17.85 18.21 -8.72
N PHE A 399 17.02 18.59 -7.75
CA PHE A 399 16.76 17.76 -6.57
C PHE A 399 16.07 16.44 -6.96
N ARG A 400 15.13 16.48 -7.90
CA ARG A 400 14.52 15.28 -8.48
C ARG A 400 15.56 14.31 -9.05
N ASP A 401 16.58 14.79 -9.75
CA ASP A 401 17.67 13.95 -10.28
C ASP A 401 18.51 13.31 -9.17
N TRP A 402 18.74 14.05 -8.08
CA TRP A 402 19.41 13.52 -6.89
C TRP A 402 18.58 12.43 -6.20
N VAL A 403 17.27 12.63 -6.08
CA VAL A 403 16.36 11.65 -5.49
C VAL A 403 16.30 10.38 -6.34
N ILE A 404 16.15 10.51 -7.67
CA ILE A 404 16.15 9.35 -8.57
C ILE A 404 17.45 8.56 -8.44
N GLU A 405 18.60 9.23 -8.47
CA GLU A 405 19.89 8.55 -8.30
C GLU A 405 19.99 7.85 -6.93
N THR A 406 19.53 8.52 -5.87
CA THR A 406 19.52 7.96 -4.52
C THR A 406 18.67 6.70 -4.44
N ILE A 407 17.48 6.72 -5.03
CA ILE A 407 16.57 5.56 -5.04
C ILE A 407 17.16 4.44 -5.89
N SER A 408 17.59 4.73 -7.12
CA SER A 408 18.13 3.73 -8.05
C SER A 408 19.38 3.03 -7.53
N ASN A 409 20.21 3.72 -6.74
CA ASN A 409 21.41 3.11 -6.13
C ASN A 409 21.09 2.19 -4.93
N ASN A 410 19.84 2.12 -4.49
CA ASN A 410 19.40 1.36 -3.31
C ASN A 410 18.29 0.34 -3.61
N ILE A 411 17.91 0.14 -4.88
CA ILE A 411 16.90 -0.86 -5.31
C ILE A 411 17.55 -2.17 -5.75
#